data_AF-A0A920EHV4-F1
#
_entry.id   AF-A0A920EHV4-F1
#
_cell.length_a   1.000
_cell.length_b   1.000
_cell.length_c   1.000
_cell.angle_alpha   90.00
_cell.angle_beta   90.00
_cell.angle_gamma   90.00
#
_symmetry.space_group_name_H-M   'P 1'
#
loop_
_entity.id
_entity.type
_entity.pdbx_description
1 polymer ?
#
loop_
_entity_poly.entity_id
_entity_poly.type
_entity_poly.pdbx_seq_one_letter_code
_entity_poly.pdbx_strand_id
1 'polypeptide(L)'
;MTSELGVRKGDRVGISMRNYPEWSIAFIATTSIGAIAVSLNALWGPKDLKFAIDDCDPKLLFVDQERLTNLSNVINKENDMKVIRVRAEENKDLFSVLLERTLQPPPKF
;
A
#
# COMPACT_ATOMS: atom_id res chain seq x y z
N MET A 1 -5.87 8.71 6.11
CA MET A 1 -5.33 7.42 6.63
C MET A 1 -6.12 6.89 7.82
N THR A 2 -6.45 7.69 8.83
CA THR A 2 -7.16 7.20 10.04
C THR A 2 -8.65 6.97 9.83
N SER A 3 -9.44 7.99 9.52
CA SER A 3 -10.90 7.90 9.37
C SER A 3 -11.35 7.06 8.17
N GLU A 4 -10.76 7.29 6.99
CA GLU A 4 -11.18 6.64 5.74
C GLU A 4 -10.62 5.22 5.56
N LEU A 5 -9.37 4.99 5.97
CA LEU A 5 -8.72 3.68 5.81
C LEU A 5 -8.79 2.84 7.08
N GLY A 6 -9.19 3.41 8.21
CA GLY A 6 -9.39 2.68 9.47
C GLY A 6 -8.11 2.29 10.19
N VAL A 7 -6.96 2.89 9.83
CA VAL A 7 -5.67 2.65 10.48
C VAL A 7 -5.63 3.35 11.83
N ARG A 8 -5.21 2.64 12.87
CA ARG A 8 -5.11 3.09 14.25
C ARG A 8 -3.69 2.92 14.78
N LYS A 9 -3.40 3.53 15.94
CA LYS A 9 -2.13 3.32 16.65
C LYS A 9 -1.89 1.83 16.87
N GLY A 10 -0.69 1.36 16.55
CA GLY A 10 -0.30 -0.06 16.64
C GLY A 10 -0.66 -0.92 15.43
N ASP A 11 -1.52 -0.45 14.51
CA ASP A 11 -1.78 -1.17 13.26
C ASP A 11 -0.52 -1.13 12.37
N ARG A 12 -0.29 -2.20 11.62
CA ARG A 12 0.85 -2.30 10.69
C ARG A 12 0.45 -1.80 9.30
N VAL A 13 1.33 -1.01 8.71
CA VAL A 13 1.19 -0.49 7.35
C VAL A 13 2.41 -0.90 6.54
N GLY A 14 2.20 -1.78 5.56
CA GLY A 14 3.25 -2.22 4.66
C GLY A 14 3.53 -1.18 3.57
N ILE A 15 4.80 -1.00 3.21
CA ILE A 15 5.21 -0.10 2.13
C ILE A 15 6.15 -0.88 1.20
N SER A 16 5.66 -1.26 0.02
CA SER A 16 6.36 -2.09 -0.97
C SER A 16 6.39 -1.41 -2.33
N MET A 17 7.36 -0.54 -2.55
CA MET A 17 7.53 0.21 -3.79
C MET A 17 8.99 0.61 -4.00
N ARG A 18 9.34 1.13 -5.19
CA ARG A 18 10.64 1.77 -5.42
C ARG A 18 10.83 2.98 -4.51
N ASN A 19 12.07 3.47 -4.41
CA ASN A 19 12.42 4.68 -3.65
C ASN A 19 11.88 5.96 -4.31
N TYR A 20 10.56 6.11 -4.28
CA TYR A 20 9.84 7.31 -4.69
C TYR A 20 9.63 8.25 -3.51
N PRO A 21 9.43 9.56 -3.74
CA PRO A 21 9.06 10.50 -2.68
C PRO A 21 7.85 10.04 -1.85
N GLU A 22 6.87 9.38 -2.49
CA GLU A 22 5.68 8.81 -1.88
C GLU A 22 6.00 7.78 -0.79
N TRP A 23 7.14 7.08 -0.89
CA TRP A 23 7.59 6.14 0.14
C TRP A 23 7.85 6.87 1.46
N SER A 24 8.61 7.98 1.41
CA SER A 24 8.92 8.78 2.60
C SER A 24 7.66 9.44 3.18
N ILE A 25 6.75 9.88 2.31
CA ILE A 25 5.45 10.43 2.73
C ILE A 25 4.62 9.36 3.46
N ALA A 26 4.52 8.15 2.91
CA ALA A 26 3.78 7.05 3.52
C ALA A 26 4.40 6.64 4.87
N PHE A 27 5.73 6.61 4.96
CA PHE A 27 6.45 6.31 6.21
C PHE A 27 6.15 7.36 7.31
N ILE A 28 6.27 8.65 6.99
CA ILE A 28 6.00 9.74 7.94
C ILE A 28 4.52 9.77 8.32
N ALA A 29 3.60 9.60 7.36
CA ALA A 29 2.16 9.57 7.63
C ALA A 29 1.78 8.40 8.55
N THR A 30 2.36 7.22 8.34
CA THR A 30 2.12 6.04 9.18
C THR A 30 2.63 6.27 10.60
N THR A 31 3.87 6.70 10.75
CA THR A 31 4.50 6.86 12.06
C THR A 31 3.93 8.02 12.86
N SER A 32 3.51 9.11 12.20
CA SER A 32 2.90 10.27 12.87
C SER A 32 1.57 9.97 13.55
N ILE A 33 0.84 8.93 13.11
CA ILE A 33 -0.41 8.47 13.75
C ILE A 33 -0.18 7.35 14.78
N GLY A 34 1.07 6.98 15.03
CA GLY A 34 1.45 5.88 15.93
C GLY A 34 1.20 4.49 15.36
N ALA A 35 1.00 4.35 14.05
CA ALA A 35 0.99 3.06 13.36
C ALA A 35 2.44 2.60 13.08
N ILE A 36 2.61 1.33 12.76
CA ILE A 36 3.90 0.68 12.54
C ILE A 36 4.17 0.61 11.04
N ALA A 37 5.17 1.34 10.56
CA ALA A 37 5.59 1.26 9.16
C ALA A 37 6.47 0.02 8.94
N VAL A 38 6.01 -0.89 8.08
CA VAL A 38 6.75 -2.10 7.67
C VAL A 38 7.31 -1.87 6.27
N SER A 39 8.62 -1.62 6.19
CA SER A 39 9.31 -1.43 4.91
C SER A 39 9.57 -2.77 4.24
N LEU A 40 8.98 -2.98 3.06
CA LEU A 40 9.14 -4.20 2.27
C LEU A 40 10.10 -3.91 1.11
N ASN A 41 10.99 -4.87 0.82
CA ASN A 41 12.00 -4.66 -0.20
C ASN A 41 11.37 -4.70 -1.59
N ALA A 42 11.63 -3.67 -2.39
CA ALA A 42 11.18 -3.57 -3.78
C ALA A 42 11.67 -4.75 -4.65
N LEU A 43 12.87 -5.27 -4.40
CA LEU A 43 13.49 -6.32 -5.21
C LEU A 43 12.96 -7.73 -4.89
N TRP A 44 12.04 -7.87 -3.95
CA TRP A 44 11.45 -9.17 -3.60
C TRP A 44 10.49 -9.68 -4.67
N GLY A 45 10.62 -10.97 -4.95
CA GLY A 45 9.70 -11.68 -5.83
C GLY A 45 8.36 -11.95 -5.14
N PRO A 46 7.38 -12.50 -5.88
CA PRO A 46 6.04 -12.76 -5.35
C PRO A 46 6.01 -13.62 -4.07
N LYS A 47 6.85 -14.65 -3.98
CA LYS A 47 6.90 -15.56 -2.82
C LYS A 47 7.41 -14.87 -1.56
N ASP A 48 8.49 -14.11 -1.68
CA ASP A 48 9.08 -13.37 -0.54
C ASP A 48 8.13 -12.27 -0.08
N LEU A 49 7.49 -11.58 -1.02
CA LEU A 49 6.46 -10.58 -0.72
C LEU A 49 5.27 -11.22 0.02
N LYS A 50 4.80 -12.39 -0.42
CA LYS A 50 3.72 -13.11 0.26
C LYS A 50 4.12 -13.48 1.68
N PHE A 51 5.30 -14.08 1.85
CA PHE A 51 5.81 -14.47 3.16
C PHE A 51 5.83 -13.28 4.13
N ALA A 52 6.38 -12.15 3.68
CA ALA A 52 6.45 -10.95 4.51
C ALA A 52 5.06 -10.39 4.85
N ILE A 53 4.11 -10.42 3.92
CA ILE A 53 2.73 -9.96 4.17
C ILE A 53 2.01 -10.89 5.14
N ASP A 54 2.15 -12.21 5.01
CA ASP A 54 1.55 -13.16 5.94
C ASP A 54 2.14 -13.02 7.35
N ASP A 55 3.45 -12.79 7.46
CA ASP A 55 4.14 -12.61 8.75
C ASP A 55 3.78 -11.29 9.43
N CYS A 56 3.77 -10.20 8.65
CA CYS A 56 3.52 -8.87 9.20
C CYS A 56 2.04 -8.49 9.23
N ASP A 57 1.13 -9.30 8.67
CA ASP A 57 -0.33 -9.09 8.65
C ASP A 57 -0.73 -7.60 8.66
N PRO A 58 -0.44 -6.86 7.56
CA PRO A 58 -0.63 -5.42 7.53
C PRO A 58 -2.08 -5.09 7.25
N LYS A 59 -2.59 -4.05 7.92
CA LYS A 59 -3.95 -3.57 7.70
C LYS A 59 -4.10 -2.75 6.42
N LEU A 60 -3.00 -2.14 6.00
CA LEU A 60 -2.90 -1.31 4.80
C LEU A 60 -1.55 -1.57 4.13
N LEU A 61 -1.55 -1.68 2.80
CA LEU A 61 -0.35 -1.91 2.01
C LEU A 61 -0.23 -0.87 0.89
N PHE A 62 0.88 -0.15 0.84
CA PHE A 62 1.23 0.67 -0.33
C PHE A 62 2.04 -0.16 -1.32
N VAL A 63 1.63 -0.19 -2.58
CA VAL A 63 2.32 -0.90 -3.67
C VAL A 63 2.45 -0.05 -4.92
N ASP A 64 3.55 -0.18 -5.64
CA ASP A 64 3.64 0.29 -7.03
C ASP A 64 3.22 -0.78 -8.04
N GLN A 65 3.23 -0.46 -9.33
CA GLN A 65 2.67 -1.31 -10.38
C GLN A 65 3.25 -2.73 -10.39
N GLU A 66 4.58 -2.85 -10.28
CA GLU A 66 5.27 -4.14 -10.30
C GLU A 66 4.90 -4.98 -9.07
N ARG A 67 4.90 -4.38 -7.87
CA ARG A 67 4.50 -5.07 -6.64
C ARG A 67 3.04 -5.45 -6.63
N LEU A 68 2.17 -4.63 -7.22
CA LEU A 68 0.77 -4.97 -7.39
C LEU A 68 0.59 -6.23 -8.26
N THR A 69 1.33 -6.33 -9.37
CA THR A 69 1.33 -7.54 -10.22
C THR A 69 1.87 -8.76 -9.47
N ASN A 70 2.94 -8.60 -8.69
CA ASN A 70 3.46 -9.68 -7.86
C ASN A 70 2.43 -10.13 -6.80
N LEU A 71 1.74 -9.18 -6.18
CA LEU A 71 0.72 -9.41 -5.18
C LEU A 71 -0.47 -10.21 -5.74
N SER A 72 -0.96 -9.85 -6.93
CA SER A 72 -2.08 -10.54 -7.58
C SER A 72 -1.78 -12.00 -7.91
N ASN A 73 -0.50 -12.38 -7.99
CA ASN A 73 -0.09 -13.75 -8.26
C ASN A 73 -0.06 -14.64 -7.01
N VAL A 74 -0.14 -14.07 -5.80
CA VAL A 74 0.13 -14.79 -4.54
C VAL A 74 -0.90 -14.57 -3.44
N ILE A 75 -1.75 -13.54 -3.57
CA ILE A 75 -2.82 -13.26 -2.60
C ILE A 75 -4.18 -13.71 -3.14
N ASN A 76 -4.94 -14.38 -2.27
CA ASN A 76 -6.33 -14.75 -2.52
C ASN A 76 -7.27 -13.59 -2.14
N LYS A 77 -8.44 -13.51 -2.80
CA LYS A 77 -9.45 -12.44 -2.62
C LYS A 77 -10.05 -12.31 -1.21
N GLU A 78 -9.68 -13.21 -0.28
CA GLU A 78 -10.25 -13.30 1.08
C GLU A 78 -9.52 -12.41 2.10
N ASN A 79 -8.39 -11.78 1.75
CA ASN A 79 -7.67 -10.90 2.67
C ASN A 79 -8.37 -9.53 2.77
N ASP A 80 -8.79 -9.14 3.98
CA ASP A 80 -9.38 -7.83 4.31
C ASP A 80 -8.35 -6.67 4.34
N MET A 81 -7.18 -6.90 3.73
CA MET A 81 -6.10 -5.93 3.64
C MET A 81 -6.43 -4.86 2.60
N LYS A 82 -6.38 -3.59 3.01
CA LYS A 82 -6.55 -2.46 2.08
C LYS A 82 -5.25 -2.22 1.30
N VAL A 83 -5.36 -1.90 0.01
CA VAL A 83 -4.19 -1.62 -0.84
C VAL A 83 -4.27 -0.21 -1.41
N ILE A 84 -3.22 0.59 -1.21
CA ILE A 84 -3.02 1.87 -1.91
C ILE A 84 -2.02 1.65 -3.03
N ARG A 85 -2.42 2.10 -4.22
CA ARG A 85 -1.66 2.00 -5.45
C ARG A 85 -0.88 3.29 -5.65
N VAL A 86 0.42 3.18 -5.86
CA VAL A 86 1.32 4.31 -6.06
C VAL A 86 1.92 4.19 -7.46
N ARG A 87 1.59 5.12 -8.35
CA ARG A 87 2.08 5.10 -9.75
C ARG A 87 1.79 3.77 -10.45
N ALA A 88 0.55 3.29 -10.33
CA ALA A 88 0.07 2.07 -10.97
C ALA A 88 -1.19 2.39 -11.78
N GLU A 89 -1.28 1.82 -12.99
CA GLU A 89 -2.41 1.98 -13.91
C GLU A 89 -3.62 1.19 -13.41
N GLU A 90 -4.84 1.70 -13.57
CA GLU A 90 -6.07 1.01 -13.15
C GLU A 90 -6.16 -0.43 -13.69
N ASN A 91 -5.99 -1.40 -12.78
CA ASN A 91 -6.31 -2.80 -13.04
C ASN A 91 -7.71 -3.04 -12.46
N LYS A 92 -8.67 -3.42 -13.32
CA LYS A 92 -10.11 -3.51 -13.01
C LYS A 92 -10.48 -4.73 -12.15
N ASP A 93 -9.54 -5.65 -11.87
CA ASP A 93 -9.89 -6.99 -11.41
C ASP A 93 -9.73 -7.30 -9.90
N LEU A 94 -9.30 -6.36 -9.05
CA LEU A 94 -9.01 -6.68 -7.64
C LEU A 94 -9.49 -5.64 -6.59
N PHE A 95 -10.76 -5.19 -6.70
CA PHE A 95 -11.48 -4.31 -5.75
C PHE A 95 -11.23 -2.80 -5.91
N SER A 96 -12.12 -2.18 -6.69
CA SER A 96 -12.25 -0.75 -6.93
C SER A 96 -12.90 -0.01 -5.77
N VAL A 97 -12.20 0.25 -4.66
CA VAL A 97 -12.64 1.25 -3.67
C VAL A 97 -11.44 1.96 -3.03
N LEU A 98 -11.46 3.30 -3.09
CA LEU A 98 -10.66 4.30 -2.34
C LEU A 98 -9.31 4.81 -2.90
N LEU A 99 -9.25 5.27 -4.16
CA LEU A 99 -8.24 6.30 -4.53
C LEU A 99 -8.60 7.20 -5.74
N GLU A 100 -9.87 7.55 -5.98
CA GLU A 100 -10.19 8.47 -7.08
C GLU A 100 -10.21 9.97 -6.72
N ARG A 101 -9.91 10.40 -5.48
CA ARG A 101 -10.24 11.78 -5.07
C ARG A 101 -9.13 12.74 -4.62
N THR A 102 -7.85 12.38 -4.63
CA THR A 102 -6.86 13.27 -3.96
C THR A 102 -5.76 13.87 -4.83
N LEU A 103 -5.75 13.70 -6.15
CA LEU A 103 -4.77 14.39 -7.00
C LEU A 103 -5.39 14.88 -8.31
N GLN A 104 -6.28 15.87 -8.22
CA GLN A 104 -6.33 16.86 -9.30
C GLN A 104 -5.12 17.78 -9.13
N PRO A 105 -4.33 18.02 -10.20
CA PRO A 105 -3.30 19.06 -10.15
C PRO A 105 -3.98 20.41 -9.88
N PRO A 106 -3.36 21.32 -9.09
CA PRO A 106 -3.95 22.61 -8.80
C PRO A 106 -4.27 23.36 -10.11
N PRO A 107 -5.37 24.13 -10.16
CA PRO A 107 -5.74 24.87 -11.35
C PRO A 107 -4.58 25.78 -11.76
N LYS A 108 -4.21 25.71 -13.05
CA LYS A 108 -3.22 26.62 -13.64
C LYS A 108 -3.79 28.03 -13.59
N PHE A 109 -3.07 28.94 -12.95
CA PHE A 109 -3.27 30.38 -13.14
C PHE A 109 -2.90 30.75 -14.57
#